data_AF-A0A2N5ZXH3-F1
#
_entry.id   AF-A0A2N5ZXH3-F1
#
_cell.length_a   1.000
_cell.length_b   1.000
_cell.length_c   1.000
_cell.angle_alpha   90.00
_cell.angle_beta   90.00
_cell.angle_gamma   90.00
#
_symmetry.space_group_name_H-M   'P 1'
#
loop_
_entity.id
_entity.type
_entity.pdbx_description
1 polymer ?
#
loop_
_entity_poly.entity_id
_entity_poly.type
_entity_poly.pdbx_seq_one_letter_code
_entity_poly.pdbx_strand_id
1 'polypeptide(L)'
;MKTLSLFFALCVILFSSLQAQEFRGAEIGLTVSNQVDRSTSLVLGIREGATTGLDQTMEEYELPPVPPNEIFDARLISTPGQSQLGLGGIRDYRPVESTTAPFTVVYTISWQVGEGSTAPLVTWESPYPARIQKMTIEGEDMAGETEWTSSFAQGQATVRVTFNYAPLEFKATPASVSFDVDDRQSLPSQEVALVTENDPDASWSATSDAPWLTVTPGSGNGNTTLSVAVTTVDMPNGDYQGSIAIRSPVYDARLDIPVTMSIVLGAGDPPHARSPQLLGNYPNPFRQSTSVRLSLGSDAAGDATLRIYDALGRVVADLSEKLEQRVDLQLIRFDAGVLPPGLYNCQLETAQGTFTRSMLLLH
;
A
#
# COMPACT_ATOMS: atom_id res chain seq x y z
N MET A 1 30.21 -47.69 -0.59
CA MET A 1 29.36 -47.24 -1.72
C MET A 1 28.05 -46.77 -1.14
N LYS A 2 27.91 -45.46 -0.90
CA LYS A 2 26.69 -44.81 -0.39
C LYS A 2 25.99 -44.19 -1.60
N THR A 3 24.78 -44.63 -1.89
CA THR A 3 23.93 -44.10 -2.96
C THR A 3 23.36 -42.74 -2.53
N LEU A 4 23.69 -41.70 -3.29
CA LEU A 4 23.21 -40.34 -3.11
C LEU A 4 21.89 -40.21 -3.88
N SER A 5 20.76 -40.16 -3.17
CA SER A 5 19.46 -39.83 -3.78
C SER A 5 19.39 -38.32 -4.05
N LEU A 6 19.46 -37.94 -5.32
CA LEU A 6 19.26 -36.56 -5.78
C LEU A 6 17.76 -36.27 -5.78
N PHE A 7 17.29 -35.42 -4.85
CA PHE A 7 15.95 -34.85 -4.90
C PHE A 7 15.91 -33.81 -6.01
N PHE A 8 15.13 -34.07 -7.06
CA PHE A 8 14.79 -33.08 -8.08
C PHE A 8 13.73 -32.14 -7.46
N ALA A 9 14.16 -30.98 -6.96
CA ALA A 9 13.24 -29.90 -6.64
C ALA A 9 12.68 -29.36 -7.95
N LEU A 10 11.43 -29.70 -8.26
CA LEU A 10 10.66 -29.11 -9.34
C LEU A 10 10.44 -27.63 -9.00
N CYS A 11 11.34 -26.77 -9.47
CA CYS A 11 11.11 -25.33 -9.52
C CYS A 11 9.95 -25.09 -10.48
N VAL A 12 8.76 -24.86 -9.92
CA VAL A 12 7.63 -24.30 -10.67
C VAL A 12 8.01 -22.86 -10.99
N ILE A 13 8.62 -22.66 -12.14
CA ILE A 13 8.82 -21.34 -12.70
C ILE A 13 7.44 -20.87 -13.17
N LEU A 14 6.82 -19.97 -12.39
CA LEU A 14 5.66 -19.18 -12.81
C LEU A 14 6.11 -18.24 -13.93
N PHE A 15 6.09 -18.75 -15.17
CA PHE A 15 5.92 -17.91 -16.35
C PHE A 15 4.42 -17.75 -16.58
N SER A 16 3.79 -16.82 -15.87
CA SER A 16 2.47 -16.31 -16.29
C SER A 16 2.68 -15.34 -17.46
N SER A 17 2.54 -15.92 -18.66
CA SER A 17 1.98 -15.35 -19.89
C SER A 17 2.21 -13.87 -20.20
N LEU A 18 3.02 -13.62 -21.24
CA LEU A 18 2.77 -12.49 -22.14
C LEU A 18 1.36 -12.66 -22.73
N GLN A 19 0.48 -11.69 -22.45
CA GLN A 19 -0.91 -11.54 -22.88
C GLN A 19 -1.92 -12.53 -22.28
N ALA A 20 -2.22 -12.38 -20.98
CA ALA A 20 -3.62 -12.52 -20.57
C ALA A 20 -4.39 -11.38 -21.24
N GLN A 21 -5.35 -11.69 -22.11
CA GLN A 21 -6.31 -10.70 -22.57
C GLN A 21 -6.99 -10.12 -21.34
N GLU A 22 -7.01 -8.79 -21.17
CA GLU A 22 -7.71 -8.15 -20.05
C GLU A 22 -9.17 -8.61 -20.07
N PHE A 23 -9.56 -9.42 -19.09
CA PHE A 23 -10.93 -9.87 -18.94
C PHE A 23 -11.74 -8.76 -18.30
N ARG A 24 -12.56 -8.08 -19.11
CA ARG A 24 -13.52 -7.05 -18.68
C ARG A 24 -14.93 -7.61 -18.78
N GLY A 25 -15.40 -8.19 -17.69
CA GLY A 25 -16.64 -8.95 -17.69
C GLY A 25 -16.97 -9.54 -16.32
N ALA A 26 -17.93 -10.44 -16.31
CA ALA A 26 -18.30 -11.24 -15.17
C ALA A 26 -18.77 -12.60 -15.67
N GLU A 27 -18.33 -13.68 -15.05
CA GLU A 27 -18.67 -15.05 -15.48
C GLU A 27 -18.92 -15.97 -14.30
N ILE A 28 -19.68 -17.04 -14.56
CA ILE A 28 -19.87 -18.15 -13.64
C ILE A 28 -19.66 -19.45 -14.40
N GLY A 29 -18.89 -20.35 -13.77
CA GLY A 29 -18.70 -21.71 -14.24
C GLY A 29 -19.78 -22.64 -13.68
N LEU A 30 -20.44 -23.40 -14.55
CA LEU A 30 -21.31 -24.51 -14.21
C LEU A 30 -20.61 -25.82 -14.56
N THR A 31 -20.44 -26.70 -13.59
CA THR A 31 -19.99 -28.07 -13.86
C THR A 31 -21.21 -28.97 -14.02
N VAL A 32 -21.42 -29.49 -15.22
CA VAL A 32 -22.45 -30.50 -15.51
C VAL A 32 -21.81 -31.87 -15.44
N SER A 33 -22.34 -32.77 -14.62
CA SER A 33 -21.80 -34.12 -14.38
C SER A 33 -22.87 -35.19 -14.61
N ASN A 34 -22.47 -36.35 -15.14
CA ASN A 34 -23.33 -37.53 -15.19
C ASN A 34 -23.42 -38.27 -13.83
N GLN A 35 -22.73 -37.78 -12.80
CA GLN A 35 -22.63 -38.39 -11.47
C GLN A 35 -21.93 -39.77 -11.43
N VAL A 36 -21.25 -40.15 -12.50
CA VAL A 36 -20.54 -41.43 -12.61
C VAL A 36 -19.06 -41.18 -12.83
N ASP A 37 -18.69 -40.65 -14.00
CA ASP A 37 -17.30 -40.56 -14.46
C ASP A 37 -17.04 -39.39 -15.42
N ARG A 38 -18.09 -38.70 -15.90
CA ARG A 38 -17.99 -37.61 -16.87
C ARG A 38 -18.56 -36.32 -16.33
N SER A 39 -17.86 -35.24 -16.65
CA SER A 39 -18.34 -33.89 -16.45
C SER A 39 -17.84 -32.95 -17.55
N THR A 40 -18.48 -31.80 -17.68
CA THR A 40 -18.10 -30.71 -18.57
C THR A 40 -18.35 -29.38 -17.87
N SER A 41 -17.43 -28.45 -18.02
CA SER A 41 -17.57 -27.09 -17.51
C SER A 41 -18.16 -26.20 -18.60
N LEU A 42 -19.25 -25.52 -18.27
CA LEU A 42 -19.90 -24.51 -19.08
C LEU A 42 -19.67 -23.15 -18.44
N VAL A 43 -19.30 -22.14 -19.23
CA VAL A 43 -19.07 -20.79 -18.73
C VAL A 43 -20.09 -19.84 -19.33
N LEU A 44 -20.86 -19.21 -18.46
CA LEU A 44 -21.86 -18.19 -18.79
C LEU A 44 -21.33 -16.85 -18.28
N GLY A 45 -21.41 -15.80 -19.09
CA GLY A 45 -20.94 -14.51 -18.62
C GLY A 45 -21.31 -13.34 -19.51
N ILE A 46 -20.96 -12.16 -19.04
CA ILE A 46 -20.96 -10.93 -19.83
C ILE A 46 -19.52 -10.49 -20.06
N ARG A 47 -19.26 -9.89 -21.22
CA ARG A 47 -17.93 -9.37 -21.54
C ARG A 47 -18.01 -8.15 -22.45
N GLU A 48 -17.17 -7.15 -22.20
CA GLU A 48 -17.06 -5.99 -23.08
C GLU A 48 -16.61 -6.43 -24.47
N GLY A 49 -17.36 -6.02 -25.50
CA GLY A 49 -17.09 -6.38 -26.89
C GLY A 49 -17.65 -7.73 -27.34
N ALA A 50 -18.33 -8.48 -26.46
CA ALA A 50 -19.01 -9.71 -26.84
C ALA A 50 -20.22 -9.40 -27.76
N THR A 51 -20.59 -10.39 -28.56
CA THR A 51 -21.77 -10.38 -29.42
C THR A 51 -22.81 -11.38 -28.91
N THR A 52 -23.90 -11.58 -29.65
CA THR A 52 -24.90 -12.62 -29.35
C THR A 52 -24.61 -13.94 -30.08
N GLY A 53 -23.52 -13.99 -30.86
CA GLY A 53 -23.05 -15.18 -31.55
C GLY A 53 -21.71 -15.67 -30.97
N LEU A 54 -21.09 -16.63 -31.65
CA LEU A 54 -19.78 -17.15 -31.25
C LEU A 54 -18.65 -16.15 -31.54
N ASP A 55 -17.96 -15.72 -30.49
CA ASP A 55 -16.81 -14.83 -30.53
C ASP A 55 -15.49 -15.60 -30.36
N GLN A 56 -14.83 -15.93 -31.47
CA GLN A 56 -13.56 -16.68 -31.45
C GLN A 56 -12.44 -15.97 -30.68
N THR A 57 -12.45 -14.63 -30.64
CA THR A 57 -11.50 -13.83 -29.85
C THR A 57 -11.73 -13.90 -28.35
N MET A 58 -12.83 -14.54 -27.93
CA MET A 58 -13.18 -14.81 -26.53
C MET A 58 -13.23 -16.32 -26.24
N GLU A 59 -12.56 -17.11 -27.08
CA GLU A 59 -12.47 -18.57 -26.97
C GLU A 59 -13.83 -19.29 -27.09
N GLU A 60 -14.76 -18.69 -27.81
CA GLU A 60 -16.04 -19.32 -28.13
C GLU A 60 -15.94 -20.08 -29.45
N TYR A 61 -16.18 -21.39 -29.37
CA TYR A 61 -16.14 -22.29 -30.51
C TYR A 61 -17.37 -23.18 -30.54
N GLU A 62 -17.85 -23.42 -31.75
CA GLU A 62 -18.92 -24.38 -31.99
C GLU A 62 -18.40 -25.79 -31.72
N LEU A 63 -19.12 -26.55 -30.92
CA LEU A 63 -18.86 -27.95 -30.67
C LEU A 63 -19.29 -28.81 -31.85
N PRO A 64 -18.72 -30.02 -31.99
CA PRO A 64 -19.21 -31.02 -32.93
C PRO A 64 -20.71 -31.33 -32.72
N PRO A 65 -21.36 -31.97 -33.72
CA PRO A 65 -22.72 -32.46 -33.57
C PRO A 65 -22.90 -33.29 -32.30
N VAL A 66 -24.09 -33.18 -31.71
CA VAL A 66 -24.46 -33.92 -30.49
C VAL A 66 -24.24 -35.42 -30.70
N PRO A 67 -23.50 -36.12 -29.81
CA PRO A 67 -23.25 -37.55 -29.96
C PRO A 67 -24.52 -38.38 -29.68
N PRO A 68 -24.53 -39.70 -29.97
CA PRO A 68 -25.60 -40.60 -29.58
C PRO A 68 -25.91 -40.52 -28.07
N ASN A 69 -27.18 -40.73 -27.70
CA ASN A 69 -27.70 -40.50 -26.34
C ASN A 69 -27.02 -41.35 -25.25
N GLU A 70 -26.31 -42.42 -25.63
CA GLU A 70 -25.52 -43.26 -24.72
C GLU A 70 -24.22 -42.57 -24.24
N ILE A 71 -23.81 -41.48 -24.91
CA ILE A 71 -22.60 -40.73 -24.60
C ILE A 71 -22.96 -39.44 -23.86
N PHE A 72 -22.24 -39.14 -22.78
CA PHE A 72 -22.38 -37.87 -22.05
C PHE A 72 -22.02 -36.67 -22.95
N ASP A 73 -22.88 -35.65 -22.95
CA ASP A 73 -22.64 -34.36 -23.58
C ASP A 73 -23.37 -33.27 -22.80
N ALA A 74 -22.71 -32.13 -22.59
CA ALA A 74 -23.31 -30.94 -22.02
C ALA A 74 -22.76 -29.71 -22.74
N ARG A 75 -23.63 -28.76 -23.08
CA ARG A 75 -23.28 -27.58 -23.85
C ARG A 75 -24.21 -26.40 -23.56
N LEU A 76 -23.71 -25.19 -23.80
CA LEU A 76 -24.52 -24.00 -23.97
C LEU A 76 -25.06 -23.97 -25.39
N ILE A 77 -26.35 -23.70 -25.56
CA ILE A 77 -27.00 -23.63 -26.86
C ILE A 77 -27.66 -22.27 -27.06
N SER A 78 -28.03 -21.97 -28.31
CA SER A 78 -28.75 -20.75 -28.67
C SER A 78 -29.98 -20.55 -27.78
N THR A 79 -30.04 -19.42 -27.09
CA THR A 79 -31.22 -19.01 -26.34
C THR A 79 -32.18 -18.29 -27.28
N PRO A 80 -33.45 -18.75 -27.41
CA PRO A 80 -34.39 -18.19 -28.37
C PRO A 80 -34.55 -16.66 -28.26
N GLY A 81 -34.24 -15.97 -29.37
CA GLY A 81 -34.33 -14.50 -29.44
C GLY A 81 -33.23 -13.75 -28.70
N GLN A 82 -32.24 -14.44 -28.11
CA GLN A 82 -31.18 -13.84 -27.31
C GLN A 82 -29.77 -14.17 -27.85
N SER A 83 -29.55 -15.38 -28.39
CA SER A 83 -28.27 -15.77 -29.03
C SER A 83 -28.39 -16.72 -30.21
N GLN A 84 -27.26 -16.87 -30.91
CA GLN A 84 -27.05 -17.80 -32.00
C GLN A 84 -25.67 -18.50 -31.86
N LEU A 85 -25.65 -19.66 -31.21
CA LEU A 85 -24.43 -20.45 -30.95
C LEU A 85 -24.26 -21.65 -31.90
N GLY A 86 -25.06 -21.73 -32.97
CA GLY A 86 -25.05 -22.90 -33.87
C GLY A 86 -25.40 -24.19 -33.13
N LEU A 87 -24.50 -25.19 -33.20
CA LEU A 87 -24.58 -26.47 -32.48
C LEU A 87 -24.26 -26.35 -30.98
N GLY A 88 -23.90 -25.17 -30.50
CA GLY A 88 -23.59 -24.90 -29.10
C GLY A 88 -22.10 -24.93 -28.78
N GLY A 89 -21.75 -24.50 -27.58
CA GLY A 89 -20.38 -24.32 -27.11
C GLY A 89 -20.22 -24.64 -25.63
N ILE A 90 -19.00 -24.50 -25.11
CA ILE A 90 -18.72 -24.55 -23.66
C ILE A 90 -18.65 -23.17 -23.01
N ARG A 91 -18.70 -22.09 -23.81
CA ARG A 91 -18.71 -20.70 -23.35
C ARG A 91 -19.80 -19.93 -24.09
N ASP A 92 -20.44 -18.99 -23.39
CA ASP A 92 -21.41 -18.05 -23.94
C ASP A 92 -21.30 -16.72 -23.19
N TYR A 93 -20.61 -15.76 -23.79
CA TYR A 93 -20.42 -14.40 -23.33
C TYR A 93 -21.42 -13.48 -24.03
N ARG A 94 -22.11 -12.65 -23.25
CA ARG A 94 -23.09 -11.68 -23.76
C ARG A 94 -22.61 -10.24 -23.61
N PRO A 95 -23.13 -9.32 -24.46
CA PRO A 95 -22.83 -7.90 -24.32
C PRO A 95 -23.24 -7.39 -22.94
N VAL A 96 -22.47 -6.45 -22.41
CA VAL A 96 -22.86 -5.69 -21.21
C VAL A 96 -24.03 -4.76 -21.58
N GLU A 97 -25.20 -4.97 -20.99
CA GLU A 97 -26.41 -4.18 -21.32
C GLU A 97 -26.49 -2.86 -20.54
N SER A 98 -25.90 -2.82 -19.33
CA SER A 98 -26.02 -1.68 -18.42
C SER A 98 -24.82 -1.61 -17.47
N THR A 99 -24.32 -0.39 -17.26
CA THR A 99 -23.27 -0.08 -16.26
C THR A 99 -23.82 0.69 -15.06
N THR A 100 -25.14 0.89 -14.96
CA THR A 100 -25.73 1.76 -13.92
C THR A 100 -26.84 1.08 -13.12
N ALA A 101 -27.34 -0.03 -13.61
CA ALA A 101 -28.39 -0.82 -12.96
C ALA A 101 -28.18 -2.31 -13.24
N PRO A 102 -28.59 -3.20 -12.32
CA PRO A 102 -28.55 -4.63 -12.57
C PRO A 102 -29.41 -5.02 -13.78
N PHE A 103 -28.95 -6.03 -14.53
CA PHE A 103 -29.65 -6.57 -15.69
C PHE A 103 -29.54 -8.09 -15.72
N THR A 104 -30.50 -8.77 -16.35
CA THR A 104 -30.59 -10.23 -16.35
C THR A 104 -30.39 -10.77 -17.76
N VAL A 105 -29.41 -11.65 -17.90
CA VAL A 105 -29.16 -12.39 -19.14
C VAL A 105 -29.71 -13.80 -19.00
N VAL A 106 -30.32 -14.30 -20.08
CA VAL A 106 -30.86 -15.66 -20.16
C VAL A 106 -29.95 -16.52 -21.03
N TYR A 107 -29.50 -17.64 -20.47
CA TYR A 107 -28.73 -18.69 -21.11
C TYR A 107 -29.55 -19.97 -21.22
N THR A 108 -29.17 -20.84 -22.14
CA THR A 108 -29.78 -22.16 -22.28
C THR A 108 -28.70 -23.22 -22.26
N ILE A 109 -28.73 -24.08 -21.25
CA ILE A 109 -27.88 -25.26 -21.18
C ILE A 109 -28.65 -26.46 -21.72
N SER A 110 -27.93 -27.39 -22.35
CA SER A 110 -28.45 -28.69 -22.79
C SER A 110 -27.55 -29.80 -22.29
N TRP A 111 -28.15 -30.94 -21.98
CA TRP A 111 -27.41 -32.12 -21.56
C TRP A 111 -28.03 -33.41 -22.11
N GLN A 112 -27.19 -34.43 -22.18
CA GLN A 112 -27.53 -35.84 -22.16
C GLN A 112 -26.53 -36.56 -21.25
N VAL A 113 -27.02 -37.36 -20.31
CA VAL A 113 -26.16 -37.93 -19.25
C VAL A 113 -25.39 -39.18 -19.68
N GLY A 114 -25.79 -39.81 -20.78
CA GLY A 114 -25.23 -41.07 -21.25
C GLY A 114 -25.74 -42.29 -20.49
N GLU A 115 -25.20 -43.46 -20.84
CA GLU A 115 -25.55 -44.72 -20.19
C GLU A 115 -25.10 -44.75 -18.72
N GLY A 116 -25.92 -45.33 -17.85
CA GLY A 116 -25.59 -45.51 -16.43
C GLY A 116 -25.97 -44.34 -15.51
N SER A 117 -26.53 -43.26 -16.05
CA SER A 117 -27.07 -42.14 -15.28
C SER A 117 -28.49 -41.80 -15.71
N THR A 118 -29.29 -41.24 -14.79
CA THR A 118 -30.68 -40.84 -15.03
C THR A 118 -30.92 -39.34 -14.91
N ALA A 119 -29.94 -38.58 -14.42
CA ALA A 119 -30.07 -37.16 -14.12
C ALA A 119 -28.68 -36.48 -14.11
N PRO A 120 -28.55 -35.26 -14.67
CA PRO A 120 -27.34 -34.48 -14.52
C PRO A 120 -27.25 -33.91 -13.10
N LEU A 121 -26.03 -33.74 -12.60
CA LEU A 121 -25.74 -32.84 -11.49
C LEU A 121 -25.09 -31.58 -12.06
N VAL A 122 -25.68 -30.41 -11.80
CA VAL A 122 -25.10 -29.11 -12.15
C VAL A 122 -24.61 -28.46 -10.87
N THR A 123 -23.34 -28.08 -10.80
CA THR A 123 -22.75 -27.40 -9.63
C THR A 123 -22.08 -26.09 -10.02
N TRP A 124 -21.98 -25.16 -9.06
CA TRP A 124 -21.36 -23.85 -9.24
C TRP A 124 -20.71 -23.36 -7.95
N GLU A 125 -19.92 -22.28 -8.07
CA GLU A 125 -19.29 -21.63 -6.93
C GLU A 125 -20.28 -20.79 -6.11
N SER A 126 -20.16 -20.87 -4.78
CA SER A 126 -20.92 -20.05 -3.83
C SER A 126 -19.97 -19.51 -2.75
N PRO A 127 -20.01 -18.21 -2.39
CA PRO A 127 -20.88 -17.18 -2.97
C PRO A 127 -20.59 -16.95 -4.46
N TYR A 128 -21.54 -16.34 -5.18
CA TYR A 128 -21.32 -16.05 -6.59
C TYR A 128 -20.08 -15.15 -6.79
N PRO A 129 -19.31 -15.38 -7.87
CA PRO A 129 -18.20 -14.50 -8.23
C PRO A 129 -18.63 -13.04 -8.39
N ALA A 130 -17.66 -12.12 -8.32
CA ALA A 130 -17.90 -10.69 -8.44
C ALA A 130 -18.85 -10.31 -9.58
N ARG A 131 -19.66 -9.28 -9.33
CA ARG A 131 -20.64 -8.68 -10.26
C ARG A 131 -21.83 -9.59 -10.61
N ILE A 132 -21.96 -10.77 -10.02
CA ILE A 132 -23.16 -11.61 -10.11
C ILE A 132 -23.99 -11.45 -8.82
N GLN A 133 -25.24 -11.01 -8.97
CA GLN A 133 -26.15 -10.77 -7.84
C GLN A 133 -27.13 -11.91 -7.61
N LYS A 134 -27.56 -12.59 -8.67
CA LYS A 134 -28.57 -13.64 -8.60
C LYS A 134 -28.42 -14.61 -9.74
N MET A 135 -28.72 -15.88 -9.47
CA MET A 135 -28.91 -16.90 -10.49
C MET A 135 -30.23 -17.64 -10.24
N THR A 136 -30.96 -17.94 -11.31
CA THR A 136 -32.10 -18.87 -11.25
C THR A 136 -31.95 -19.95 -12.31
N ILE A 137 -32.30 -21.19 -11.96
CA ILE A 137 -32.38 -22.30 -12.92
C ILE A 137 -33.84 -22.73 -13.01
N GLU A 138 -34.42 -22.74 -14.22
CA GLU A 138 -35.85 -23.01 -14.44
C GLU A 138 -36.80 -22.12 -13.61
N GLY A 139 -36.34 -20.93 -13.24
CA GLY A 139 -37.09 -19.97 -12.43
C GLY A 139 -36.96 -20.17 -10.91
N GLU A 140 -36.32 -21.24 -10.45
CA GLU A 140 -36.01 -21.45 -9.04
C GLU A 140 -34.81 -20.59 -8.62
N ASP A 141 -34.87 -19.98 -7.44
CA ASP A 141 -33.79 -19.13 -6.91
C ASP A 141 -32.66 -19.99 -6.34
N MET A 142 -31.44 -19.79 -6.84
CA MET A 142 -30.27 -20.58 -6.46
C MET A 142 -29.43 -19.91 -5.36
N ALA A 143 -29.94 -18.86 -4.72
CA ALA A 143 -29.24 -18.16 -3.65
C ALA A 143 -28.96 -19.09 -2.46
N GLY A 144 -27.66 -19.25 -2.12
CA GLY A 144 -27.21 -20.11 -1.04
C GLY A 144 -27.06 -21.60 -1.42
N GLU A 145 -27.57 -21.98 -2.57
CA GLU A 145 -27.41 -23.33 -3.14
C GLU A 145 -26.09 -23.43 -3.91
N THR A 146 -25.60 -24.66 -4.08
CA THR A 146 -24.38 -24.99 -4.85
C THR A 146 -24.60 -26.06 -5.92
N GLU A 147 -25.80 -26.63 -5.96
CA GLU A 147 -26.13 -27.72 -6.86
C GLU A 147 -27.60 -27.68 -7.31
N TRP A 148 -27.84 -28.19 -8.52
CA TRP A 148 -29.17 -28.40 -9.08
C TRP A 148 -29.16 -29.71 -9.87
N THR A 149 -30.29 -30.42 -9.85
CA THR A 149 -30.46 -31.67 -10.59
C THR A 149 -31.73 -31.62 -11.42
N SER A 150 -31.69 -32.26 -12.59
CA SER A 150 -32.88 -32.44 -13.43
C SER A 150 -33.49 -33.82 -13.21
N SER A 151 -34.82 -33.92 -13.36
CA SER A 151 -35.51 -35.22 -13.40
C SER A 151 -35.35 -35.97 -14.73
N PHE A 152 -34.71 -35.36 -15.74
CA PHE A 152 -34.58 -35.91 -17.09
C PHE A 152 -33.12 -36.22 -17.44
N ALA A 153 -32.90 -37.43 -17.96
CA ALA A 153 -31.59 -37.88 -18.46
C ALA A 153 -31.10 -37.11 -19.69
N GLN A 154 -32.02 -36.53 -20.47
CA GLN A 154 -31.73 -35.64 -21.59
C GLN A 154 -32.67 -34.45 -21.52
N GLY A 155 -32.16 -33.25 -21.71
CA GLY A 155 -32.98 -32.06 -21.61
C GLY A 155 -32.21 -30.76 -21.79
N GLN A 156 -32.92 -29.68 -21.47
CA GLN A 156 -32.43 -28.32 -21.48
C GLN A 156 -32.97 -27.58 -20.26
N ALA A 157 -32.24 -26.57 -19.82
CA ALA A 157 -32.68 -25.67 -18.77
C ALA A 157 -32.27 -24.23 -19.11
N THR A 158 -33.11 -23.30 -18.69
CA THR A 158 -32.87 -21.88 -18.72
C THR A 158 -32.14 -21.47 -17.45
N VAL A 159 -30.98 -20.85 -17.63
CA VAL A 159 -30.22 -20.24 -16.53
C VAL A 159 -30.32 -18.74 -16.70
N ARG A 160 -30.87 -18.04 -15.72
CA ARG A 160 -30.91 -16.58 -15.71
C ARG A 160 -29.89 -16.08 -14.72
N VAL A 161 -29.01 -15.19 -15.16
CA VAL A 161 -27.99 -14.57 -14.31
C VAL A 161 -28.22 -13.08 -14.30
N THR A 162 -28.39 -12.51 -13.10
CA THR A 162 -28.48 -11.07 -12.89
C THR A 162 -27.11 -10.52 -12.55
N PHE A 163 -26.60 -9.65 -13.41
CA PHE A 163 -25.31 -8.99 -13.26
C PHE A 163 -25.48 -7.57 -12.73
N ASN A 164 -24.51 -7.10 -11.94
CA ASN A 164 -24.32 -5.70 -11.59
C ASN A 164 -22.96 -5.23 -12.08
N TYR A 165 -22.94 -4.65 -13.29
CA TYR A 165 -21.72 -4.19 -13.95
C TYR A 165 -21.45 -2.68 -13.72
N ALA A 166 -21.71 -2.19 -12.50
CA ALA A 166 -21.39 -0.81 -12.13
C ALA A 166 -19.86 -0.56 -12.14
N PRO A 167 -19.37 0.64 -12.51
CA PRO A 167 -17.95 0.94 -12.52
C PRO A 167 -17.26 0.55 -11.20
N LEU A 168 -16.07 -0.04 -11.30
CA LEU A 168 -15.23 -0.31 -10.13
C LEU A 168 -14.85 1.01 -9.46
N GLU A 169 -15.05 1.10 -8.15
CA GLU A 169 -14.61 2.23 -7.34
C GLU A 169 -13.71 1.72 -6.20
N PHE A 170 -12.65 2.48 -5.90
CA PHE A 170 -11.79 2.20 -4.76
C PHE A 170 -12.12 3.15 -3.62
N LYS A 171 -12.19 2.62 -2.40
CA LYS A 171 -12.43 3.41 -1.19
C LYS A 171 -11.41 3.06 -0.12
N ALA A 172 -10.77 4.10 0.42
CA ALA A 172 -9.81 3.97 1.52
C ALA A 172 -10.40 4.49 2.83
N THR A 173 -10.14 3.79 3.94
CA THR A 173 -10.47 4.23 5.30
C THR A 173 -9.25 4.04 6.21
N PRO A 174 -8.64 5.12 6.73
CA PRO A 174 -8.98 6.52 6.50
C PRO A 174 -8.72 6.98 5.05
N ALA A 175 -9.41 8.03 4.60
CA ALA A 175 -9.23 8.59 3.25
C ALA A 175 -7.94 9.40 3.07
N SER A 176 -7.22 9.67 4.18
CA SER A 176 -5.93 10.37 4.22
C SER A 176 -5.11 9.84 5.40
N VAL A 177 -3.78 9.87 5.28
CA VAL A 177 -2.85 9.40 6.32
C VAL A 177 -2.00 10.58 6.81
N SER A 178 -1.74 10.65 8.11
CA SER A 178 -0.84 11.66 8.68
C SER A 178 0.15 11.01 9.64
N PHE A 179 1.42 11.36 9.50
CA PHE A 179 2.50 10.90 10.36
C PHE A 179 3.16 12.06 11.08
N ASP A 180 3.46 11.85 12.36
CA ASP A 180 4.34 12.72 13.14
C ASP A 180 5.59 11.93 13.50
N VAL A 181 6.76 12.43 13.09
CA VAL A 181 8.06 11.81 13.32
C VAL A 181 8.82 12.66 14.34
N ASP A 182 8.85 12.19 15.58
CA ASP A 182 9.55 12.77 16.73
C ASP A 182 10.77 11.95 17.19
N ASP A 183 10.91 10.72 16.70
CA ASP A 183 12.07 9.85 16.84
C ASP A 183 12.45 9.19 15.51
N ARG A 184 13.75 9.23 15.17
CA ARG A 184 14.33 8.59 13.98
C ARG A 184 14.62 7.09 14.19
N GLN A 185 14.47 6.56 15.40
CA GLN A 185 14.72 5.14 15.69
C GLN A 185 13.47 4.27 15.55
N SER A 186 12.27 4.86 15.69
CA SER A 186 10.98 4.18 15.56
C SER A 186 10.09 4.93 14.56
N LEU A 187 10.08 4.47 13.31
CA LEU A 187 9.27 5.09 12.26
C LEU A 187 7.80 4.69 12.36
N PRO A 188 6.86 5.65 12.20
CA PRO A 188 5.45 5.36 12.30
C PRO A 188 4.94 4.61 11.06
N SER A 189 3.89 3.81 11.29
CA SER A 189 3.10 3.15 10.24
C SER A 189 1.62 3.23 10.61
N GLN A 190 0.76 3.18 9.60
CA GLN A 190 -0.68 3.24 9.74
C GLN A 190 -1.34 2.24 8.79
N GLU A 191 -2.40 1.58 9.26
CA GLU A 191 -3.23 0.72 8.44
C GLU A 191 -4.32 1.52 7.73
N VAL A 192 -4.55 1.21 6.46
CA VAL A 192 -5.61 1.77 5.63
C VAL A 192 -6.41 0.63 5.03
N ALA A 193 -7.69 0.54 5.36
CA ALA A 193 -8.60 -0.41 4.74
C ALA A 193 -8.92 0.03 3.31
N LEU A 194 -8.64 -0.82 2.33
CA LEU A 194 -8.98 -0.65 0.92
C LEU A 194 -10.18 -1.54 0.59
N VAL A 195 -11.23 -0.93 0.03
CA VAL A 195 -12.43 -1.62 -0.46
C VAL A 195 -12.53 -1.44 -1.97
N THR A 196 -12.84 -2.54 -2.67
CA THR A 196 -13.13 -2.57 -4.11
C THR A 196 -14.65 -2.63 -4.30
N GLU A 197 -15.28 -1.47 -4.39
CA GLU A 197 -16.73 -1.36 -4.54
C GLU A 197 -17.16 -1.79 -5.95
N ASN A 198 -18.34 -2.39 -6.05
CA ASN A 198 -18.94 -2.96 -7.29
C ASN A 198 -18.20 -4.16 -7.91
N ASP A 199 -17.01 -4.51 -7.43
CA ASP A 199 -16.25 -5.68 -7.87
C ASP A 199 -15.33 -6.17 -6.73
N PRO A 200 -15.83 -7.05 -5.85
CA PRO A 200 -15.11 -7.50 -4.65
C PRO A 200 -13.86 -8.35 -4.95
N ASP A 201 -13.68 -8.81 -6.19
CA ASP A 201 -12.53 -9.63 -6.61
C ASP A 201 -11.53 -8.83 -7.46
N ALA A 202 -11.80 -7.54 -7.69
CA ALA A 202 -11.01 -6.67 -8.55
C ALA A 202 -9.53 -6.64 -8.14
N SER A 203 -8.66 -6.79 -9.13
CA SER A 203 -7.22 -6.59 -8.94
C SER A 203 -6.87 -5.11 -8.83
N TRP A 204 -5.84 -4.81 -8.05
CA TRP A 204 -5.33 -3.46 -7.84
C TRP A 204 -3.81 -3.47 -7.61
N SER A 205 -3.19 -2.32 -7.83
CA SER A 205 -1.80 -2.00 -7.53
C SER A 205 -1.72 -0.75 -6.66
N ALA A 206 -0.73 -0.70 -5.76
CA ALA A 206 -0.49 0.39 -4.82
C ALA A 206 0.96 0.84 -4.91
N THR A 207 1.16 2.14 -5.16
CA THR A 207 2.50 2.73 -5.32
C THR A 207 2.60 4.06 -4.59
N SER A 208 3.77 4.34 -4.00
CA SER A 208 4.09 5.65 -3.42
C SER A 208 4.78 6.54 -4.45
N ASP A 209 4.47 7.84 -4.46
CA ASP A 209 5.19 8.86 -5.24
C ASP A 209 6.40 9.45 -4.51
N ALA A 210 6.54 9.14 -3.21
CA ALA A 210 7.53 9.73 -2.33
C ALA A 210 8.54 8.68 -1.84
N PRO A 211 9.86 8.97 -1.88
CA PRO A 211 10.90 8.01 -1.50
C PRO A 211 10.92 7.70 0.01
N TRP A 212 10.28 8.54 0.82
CA TRP A 212 10.19 8.42 2.27
C TRP A 212 8.98 7.62 2.75
N LEU A 213 8.14 7.20 1.83
CA LEU A 213 6.85 6.57 2.07
C LEU A 213 6.79 5.21 1.37
N THR A 214 6.28 4.21 2.07
CA THR A 214 6.03 2.88 1.52
C THR A 214 4.61 2.42 1.78
N VAL A 215 4.14 1.53 0.91
CA VAL A 215 2.84 0.85 1.03
C VAL A 215 3.05 -0.64 0.80
N THR A 216 2.47 -1.47 1.66
CA THR A 216 2.45 -2.93 1.47
C THR A 216 1.06 -3.50 1.76
N PRO A 217 0.55 -4.47 1.00
CA PRO A 217 1.14 -4.99 -0.24
C PRO A 217 1.07 -3.97 -1.40
N GLY A 218 2.01 -4.07 -2.36
CA GLY A 218 2.04 -3.21 -3.55
C GLY A 218 1.05 -3.62 -4.66
N SER A 219 0.37 -4.75 -4.49
CA SER A 219 -0.68 -5.25 -5.38
C SER A 219 -1.50 -6.32 -4.68
N GLY A 220 -2.73 -6.54 -5.12
CA GLY A 220 -3.58 -7.59 -4.62
C GLY A 220 -4.91 -7.69 -5.36
N ASN A 221 -5.83 -8.47 -4.79
CA ASN A 221 -7.19 -8.65 -5.27
C ASN A 221 -8.17 -8.37 -4.13
N GLY A 222 -9.29 -7.76 -4.48
CA GLY A 222 -10.38 -7.49 -3.57
C GLY A 222 -10.03 -6.60 -2.39
N ASN A 223 -10.90 -6.65 -1.39
CA ASN A 223 -10.74 -5.86 -0.16
C ASN A 223 -9.50 -6.29 0.62
N THR A 224 -8.76 -5.31 1.15
CA THR A 224 -7.55 -5.59 1.93
C THR A 224 -7.25 -4.51 2.96
N THR A 225 -6.23 -4.74 3.79
CA THR A 225 -5.62 -3.71 4.62
C THR A 225 -4.22 -3.41 4.10
N LEU A 226 -3.98 -2.15 3.74
CA LEU A 226 -2.67 -1.63 3.36
C LEU A 226 -1.92 -1.14 4.60
N SER A 227 -0.67 -1.51 4.75
CA SER A 227 0.26 -0.91 5.70
C SER A 227 1.03 0.20 5.00
N VAL A 228 0.77 1.45 5.40
CA VAL A 228 1.47 2.65 4.94
C VAL A 228 2.50 3.02 6.00
N ALA A 229 3.77 3.16 5.62
CA ALA A 229 4.85 3.38 6.59
C ALA A 229 5.89 4.38 6.08
N VAL A 230 6.44 5.17 7.01
CA VAL A 230 7.61 6.02 6.76
C VAL A 230 8.87 5.16 6.76
N THR A 231 9.80 5.41 5.84
CA THR A 231 11.03 4.58 5.69
C THR A 231 12.35 5.33 5.78
N THR A 232 12.37 6.63 5.48
CA THR A 232 13.64 7.39 5.46
C THR A 232 13.69 8.42 6.57
N VAL A 233 14.75 8.35 7.38
CA VAL A 233 14.96 9.19 8.57
C VAL A 233 15.89 10.37 8.34
N ASP A 234 16.68 10.39 7.26
CA ASP A 234 17.68 11.45 7.01
C ASP A 234 17.08 12.75 6.43
N MET A 235 15.76 12.87 6.48
CA MET A 235 15.06 14.06 6.05
C MET A 235 15.19 15.17 7.12
N PRO A 236 15.42 16.43 6.72
CA PRO A 236 15.41 17.58 7.63
C PRO A 236 14.08 17.73 8.37
N ASN A 237 14.08 18.46 9.49
CA ASN A 237 12.84 18.85 10.15
C ASN A 237 12.00 19.70 9.18
N GLY A 238 10.70 19.46 9.14
CA GLY A 238 9.77 20.12 8.23
C GLY A 238 8.56 19.27 7.88
N ASP A 239 7.70 19.84 7.05
CA ASP A 239 6.47 19.20 6.56
C ASP A 239 6.68 18.65 5.16
N TYR A 240 6.17 17.44 4.94
CA TYR A 240 6.30 16.69 3.70
C TYR A 240 4.93 16.20 3.24
N GLN A 241 4.77 16.15 1.92
CA GLN A 241 3.56 15.66 1.27
C GLN A 241 3.94 14.55 0.29
N GLY A 242 3.09 13.54 0.23
CA GLY A 242 3.18 12.43 -0.70
C GLY A 242 1.80 11.84 -0.92
N SER A 243 1.72 10.83 -1.78
CA SER A 243 0.49 10.13 -2.09
C SER A 243 0.74 8.65 -2.35
N ILE A 244 -0.20 7.82 -1.89
CA ILE A 244 -0.32 6.43 -2.33
C ILE A 244 -1.36 6.38 -3.45
N ALA A 245 -0.90 6.01 -4.64
CA ALA A 245 -1.72 5.79 -5.82
C ALA A 245 -2.21 4.33 -5.85
N ILE A 246 -3.52 4.14 -5.83
CA ILE A 246 -4.20 2.87 -6.08
C ILE A 246 -4.74 2.86 -7.51
N ARG A 247 -4.40 1.84 -8.29
CA ARG A 247 -4.79 1.71 -9.70
C ARG A 247 -5.29 0.31 -10.01
N SER A 248 -6.37 0.21 -10.79
CA SER A 248 -6.76 -1.05 -11.40
C SER A 248 -5.91 -1.30 -12.66
N PRO A 249 -5.42 -2.53 -12.88
CA PRO A 249 -4.75 -2.89 -14.12
C PRO A 249 -5.74 -3.21 -15.25
N VAL A 250 -7.04 -3.35 -14.95
CA VAL A 250 -8.07 -3.79 -15.92
C VAL A 250 -9.04 -2.66 -16.26
N TYR A 251 -9.44 -1.86 -15.27
CA TYR A 251 -10.42 -0.78 -15.41
C TYR A 251 -9.76 0.59 -15.19
N ASP A 252 -10.41 1.70 -15.58
CA ASP A 252 -9.91 3.07 -15.35
C ASP A 252 -10.11 3.55 -13.88
N ALA A 253 -10.39 2.62 -12.96
CA ALA A 253 -10.58 2.90 -11.55
C ALA A 253 -9.26 3.36 -10.92
N ARG A 254 -9.31 4.48 -10.19
CA ARG A 254 -8.15 5.08 -9.52
C ARG A 254 -8.55 5.75 -8.21
N LEU A 255 -7.66 5.69 -7.23
CA LEU A 255 -7.77 6.42 -5.97
C LEU A 255 -6.39 6.91 -5.56
N ASP A 256 -6.29 8.16 -5.15
CA ASP A 256 -5.08 8.75 -4.59
C ASP A 256 -5.32 9.05 -3.11
N ILE A 257 -4.55 8.40 -2.23
CA ILE A 257 -4.62 8.60 -0.79
C ILE A 257 -3.55 9.63 -0.43
N PRO A 258 -3.91 10.86 -0.04
CA PRO A 258 -2.94 11.87 0.38
C PRO A 258 -2.29 11.48 1.70
N VAL A 259 -0.97 11.71 1.79
CA VAL A 259 -0.16 11.47 2.98
C VAL A 259 0.58 12.74 3.36
N THR A 260 0.42 13.17 4.62
CA THR A 260 1.21 14.25 5.22
C THR A 260 2.15 13.67 6.26
N MET A 261 3.37 14.21 6.33
CA MET A 261 4.32 13.86 7.38
C MET A 261 4.93 15.13 7.95
N SER A 262 4.89 15.27 9.27
CA SER A 262 5.64 16.29 9.99
C SER A 262 6.87 15.66 10.65
N ILE A 263 8.04 16.27 10.47
CA ILE A 263 9.28 15.87 11.16
C ILE A 263 9.65 16.97 12.13
N VAL A 264 9.49 16.69 13.42
CA VAL A 264 9.88 17.59 14.52
C VAL A 264 10.78 16.82 15.48
N LEU A 265 12.06 16.78 15.14
CA LEU A 265 13.04 16.08 15.94
C LEU A 265 13.69 17.08 16.90
N GLY A 266 13.43 16.88 18.19
CA GLY A 266 13.89 17.75 19.25
C GLY A 266 12.79 18.42 20.08
N ALA A 267 11.83 17.64 20.61
CA ALA A 267 11.11 17.99 21.84
C ALA A 267 11.75 17.29 23.07
N GLY A 268 13.08 17.29 23.10
CA GLY A 268 13.85 17.15 24.33
C GLY A 268 14.79 18.33 24.34
N ASP A 269 14.83 19.08 25.44
CA ASP A 269 15.86 20.09 25.68
C ASP A 269 17.20 19.57 25.15
N PRO A 270 17.98 20.37 24.38
CA PRO A 270 19.30 19.94 23.96
C PRO A 270 20.07 19.45 25.19
N PRO A 271 21.01 18.50 25.07
CA PRO A 271 21.83 18.08 26.20
C PRO A 271 22.58 19.30 26.73
N HIS A 272 21.99 19.96 27.73
CA HIS A 272 22.58 21.08 28.42
C HIS A 272 23.77 20.54 29.18
N ALA A 273 24.88 21.27 29.13
CA ALA A 273 26.02 20.91 29.95
C ALA A 273 25.55 20.89 31.42
N ARG A 274 25.64 19.75 32.12
CA ARG A 274 25.28 19.71 33.55
C ARG A 274 26.27 20.50 34.42
N SER A 275 27.45 20.79 33.88
CA SER A 275 28.52 21.54 34.54
C SER A 275 28.95 22.74 33.69
N PRO A 276 29.42 23.83 34.32
CA PRO A 276 29.96 24.98 33.62
C PRO A 276 31.16 24.62 32.76
N GLN A 277 31.27 25.24 31.59
CA GLN A 277 32.40 25.08 30.70
C GLN A 277 32.84 26.43 30.13
N LEU A 278 34.15 26.71 30.18
CA LEU A 278 34.79 27.78 29.44
C LEU A 278 35.52 27.19 28.21
N LEU A 279 34.98 27.42 27.02
CA LEU A 279 35.48 26.85 25.76
C LEU A 279 36.57 27.70 25.10
N GLY A 280 36.84 28.88 25.65
CA GLY A 280 37.84 29.83 25.15
C GLY A 280 37.24 30.83 24.16
N ASN A 281 38.10 31.62 23.52
CA ASN A 281 37.65 32.70 22.65
C ASN A 281 37.90 32.41 21.17
N TYR A 282 37.06 32.97 20.28
CA TYR A 282 37.28 32.97 18.84
C TYR A 282 37.06 34.37 18.26
N PRO A 283 37.98 34.87 17.42
CA PRO A 283 39.28 34.26 17.08
C PRO A 283 40.28 34.28 18.26
N ASN A 284 41.21 33.33 18.30
CA ASN A 284 42.38 33.34 19.20
C ASN A 284 43.58 32.78 18.42
N PRO A 285 44.59 33.58 18.05
CA PRO A 285 44.82 34.99 18.45
C PRO A 285 43.81 35.99 17.85
N PHE A 286 43.66 37.18 18.45
CA PHE A 286 42.74 38.25 18.00
C PHE A 286 43.40 39.63 18.01
N ARG A 287 42.81 40.63 17.33
CA ARG A 287 43.38 41.99 17.19
C ARG A 287 42.65 43.08 18.00
N GLN A 288 41.35 43.24 17.79
CA GLN A 288 40.55 44.28 18.47
C GLN A 288 39.49 43.69 19.37
N SER A 289 38.75 42.69 18.87
CA SER A 289 37.71 42.02 19.65
C SER A 289 37.68 40.53 19.40
N THR A 290 37.15 39.79 20.37
CA THR A 290 36.90 38.36 20.29
C THR A 290 35.62 38.00 21.05
N SER A 291 35.04 36.84 20.76
CA SER A 291 33.92 36.31 21.53
C SER A 291 34.39 35.18 22.44
N VAL A 292 34.14 35.31 23.75
CA VAL A 292 34.35 34.23 24.74
C VAL A 292 33.16 33.28 24.65
N ARG A 293 33.43 31.99 24.49
CA ARG A 293 32.44 30.92 24.40
C ARG A 293 32.37 30.16 25.72
N LEU A 294 31.20 30.11 26.34
CA LEU A 294 30.98 29.41 27.61
C LEU A 294 29.55 28.87 27.73
N SER A 295 29.34 27.92 28.62
CA SER A 295 28.01 27.52 29.10
C SER A 295 28.07 27.44 30.64
N LEU A 296 27.01 27.89 31.32
CA LEU A 296 26.92 27.84 32.78
C LEU A 296 26.39 26.49 33.28
N GLY A 297 25.62 25.79 32.46
CA GLY A 297 24.95 24.56 32.84
C GLY A 297 23.82 24.72 33.86
N SER A 298 23.08 23.64 34.12
CA SER A 298 21.84 23.66 34.93
C SER A 298 22.05 23.98 36.41
N ASP A 299 23.23 23.69 36.93
CA ASP A 299 23.49 23.61 38.38
C ASP A 299 24.31 24.81 38.92
N ALA A 300 24.61 25.81 38.09
CA ALA A 300 25.49 26.93 38.44
C ALA A 300 24.88 28.33 38.19
N ALA A 301 23.56 28.42 37.98
CA ALA A 301 22.85 29.63 37.57
C ALA A 301 22.65 30.71 38.68
N GLY A 302 23.55 30.78 39.67
CA GLY A 302 23.42 31.65 40.85
C GLY A 302 24.39 32.81 40.93
N ASP A 303 25.70 32.56 40.77
CA ASP A 303 26.77 33.51 41.16
C ASP A 303 28.00 33.45 40.23
N ALA A 304 27.77 33.26 38.93
CA ALA A 304 28.87 33.15 37.97
C ALA A 304 29.54 34.52 37.72
N THR A 305 30.88 34.56 37.73
CA THR A 305 31.65 35.74 37.31
C THR A 305 32.56 35.41 36.14
N LEU A 306 32.69 36.35 35.21
CA LEU A 306 33.54 36.23 34.03
C LEU A 306 34.51 37.42 34.00
N ARG A 307 35.80 37.16 34.23
CA ARG A 307 36.82 38.21 34.27
C ARG A 307 38.01 37.88 33.38
N ILE A 308 38.67 38.93 32.89
CA ILE A 308 39.88 38.83 32.09
C ILE A 308 41.04 39.41 32.89
N TYR A 309 42.13 38.67 32.94
CA TYR A 309 43.34 38.98 33.69
C TYR A 309 44.53 39.16 32.75
N ASP A 310 45.43 40.08 33.09
CA ASP A 310 46.73 40.17 32.43
C ASP A 310 47.71 39.07 32.89
N ALA A 311 48.90 39.03 32.30
CA ALA A 311 49.94 38.06 32.64
C ALA A 311 50.44 38.13 34.10
N LEU A 312 50.17 39.22 34.82
CA LEU A 312 50.51 39.40 36.24
C LEU A 312 49.34 39.05 37.16
N GLY A 313 48.19 38.62 36.62
CA GLY A 313 47.00 38.26 37.39
C GLY A 313 46.16 39.46 37.83
N ARG A 314 46.31 40.63 37.21
CA ARG A 314 45.46 41.80 37.49
C ARG A 314 44.22 41.77 36.59
N VAL A 315 43.04 42.05 37.16
CA VAL A 315 41.79 42.16 36.39
C VAL A 315 41.87 43.36 35.44
N VAL A 316 41.69 43.12 34.15
CA VAL A 316 41.66 44.16 33.10
C VAL A 316 40.26 44.36 32.50
N ALA A 317 39.35 43.40 32.69
CA ALA A 317 37.94 43.56 32.35
C ALA A 317 37.05 42.64 33.20
N ASP A 318 35.89 43.14 33.63
CA ASP A 318 34.81 42.35 34.21
C ASP A 318 33.65 42.28 33.20
N LEU A 319 33.28 41.06 32.82
CA LEU A 319 32.24 40.76 31.83
C LEU A 319 31.04 40.06 32.50
N SER A 320 30.99 40.01 33.83
CA SER A 320 29.97 39.26 34.58
C SER A 320 28.55 39.78 34.32
N GLU A 321 28.37 41.09 34.12
CA GLU A 321 27.06 41.68 33.78
C GLU A 321 26.54 41.25 32.39
N LYS A 322 27.41 40.73 31.53
CA LYS A 322 27.03 40.23 30.19
C LYS A 322 26.59 38.76 30.21
N LEU A 323 26.74 38.07 31.34
CA LEU A 323 26.29 36.68 31.48
C LEU A 323 24.76 36.66 31.57
N GLU A 324 24.15 35.80 30.76
CA GLU A 324 22.73 35.49 30.86
C GLU A 324 22.54 34.22 31.69
N GLN A 325 21.50 34.17 32.52
CA GLN A 325 21.15 32.97 33.30
C GLN A 325 20.45 31.93 32.43
N ARG A 326 21.21 31.36 31.48
CA ARG A 326 20.75 30.33 30.56
C ARG A 326 21.77 29.20 30.44
N VAL A 327 21.25 28.00 30.21
CA VAL A 327 21.99 26.74 30.18
C VAL A 327 22.73 26.51 28.84
N ASP A 328 22.30 27.19 27.78
CA ASP A 328 22.90 27.12 26.45
C ASP A 328 24.26 27.83 26.33
N LEU A 329 24.94 27.58 25.20
CA LEU A 329 26.15 28.29 24.81
C LEU A 329 25.90 29.81 24.75
N GLN A 330 26.79 30.56 25.40
CA GLN A 330 26.84 32.02 25.39
C GLN A 330 28.10 32.49 24.67
N LEU A 331 27.95 33.54 23.85
CA LEU A 331 29.03 34.20 23.14
C LEU A 331 29.17 35.64 23.66
N ILE A 332 30.09 35.84 24.60
CA ILE A 332 30.31 37.13 25.23
C ILE A 332 31.37 37.91 24.46
N ARG A 333 30.97 39.03 23.84
CA ARG A 333 31.90 39.90 23.12
C ARG A 333 32.79 40.66 24.09
N PHE A 334 34.10 40.54 23.86
CA PHE A 334 35.15 41.29 24.52
C PHE A 334 35.89 42.19 23.53
N ASP A 335 35.99 43.47 23.87
CA ASP A 335 36.75 44.48 23.12
C ASP A 335 38.01 44.83 23.90
N ALA A 336 39.17 44.61 23.28
CA ALA A 336 40.48 44.81 23.87
C ALA A 336 41.25 45.98 23.25
N GLY A 337 40.59 46.86 22.48
CA GLY A 337 41.24 47.91 21.69
C GLY A 337 42.12 48.90 22.49
N VAL A 338 41.98 48.95 23.81
CA VAL A 338 42.77 49.80 24.71
C VAL A 338 43.87 49.03 25.48
N LEU A 339 43.96 47.72 25.29
CA LEU A 339 44.92 46.86 25.98
C LEU A 339 46.20 46.64 25.13
N PRO A 340 47.39 46.56 25.75
CA PRO A 340 48.62 46.24 25.02
C PRO A 340 48.60 44.79 24.49
N PRO A 341 49.31 44.47 23.39
CA PRO A 341 49.41 43.09 22.91
C PRO A 341 50.06 42.19 23.96
N GLY A 342 49.60 40.95 24.07
CA GLY A 342 50.12 40.03 25.08
C GLY A 342 49.20 38.86 25.38
N LEU A 343 49.63 38.08 26.36
CA LEU A 343 48.88 36.95 26.90
C LEU A 343 47.94 37.41 28.00
N TYR A 344 46.68 37.02 27.88
CA TYR A 344 45.62 37.25 28.86
C TYR A 344 44.99 35.92 29.27
N ASN A 345 44.33 35.90 30.42
CA ASN A 345 43.56 34.74 30.87
C ASN A 345 42.11 35.16 31.09
N CYS A 346 41.19 34.48 30.42
CA CYS A 346 39.76 34.54 30.71
C CYS A 346 39.44 33.51 31.77
N GLN A 347 38.74 33.92 32.82
CA GLN A 347 38.38 33.07 33.94
C GLN A 347 36.88 33.16 34.19
N LEU A 348 36.23 31.99 34.22
CA LEU A 348 34.85 31.80 34.65
C LEU A 348 34.88 31.17 36.04
N GLU A 349 34.36 31.88 37.04
CA GLU A 349 34.18 31.36 38.40
C GLU A 349 32.70 31.05 38.64
N THR A 350 32.42 29.87 39.18
CA THR A 350 31.07 29.46 39.58
C THR A 350 31.13 28.72 40.91
N ALA A 351 29.96 28.39 41.49
CA ALA A 351 29.89 27.55 42.68
C ALA A 351 30.55 26.16 42.50
N GLN A 352 30.72 25.69 41.26
CA GLN A 352 31.32 24.39 40.95
C GLN A 352 32.84 24.46 40.71
N GLY A 353 33.41 25.67 40.61
CA GLY A 353 34.85 25.86 40.49
C GLY A 353 35.24 26.97 39.51
N THR A 354 36.54 27.03 39.24
CA THR A 354 37.17 28.07 38.44
C THR A 354 37.73 27.49 37.15
N PHE A 355 37.32 28.04 36.01
CA PHE A 355 37.72 27.59 34.67
C PHE A 355 38.50 28.69 33.97
N THR A 356 39.73 28.39 33.53
CA THR A 356 40.61 29.38 32.90
C THR A 356 40.97 29.00 31.46
N ARG A 357 41.00 29.99 30.56
CA ARG A 357 41.46 29.86 29.17
C ARG A 357 42.32 31.05 28.78
N SER A 358 43.45 30.77 28.12
CA SER A 358 44.35 31.82 27.65
C SER A 358 43.85 32.46 26.34
N MET A 359 44.09 33.76 26.21
CA MET A 359 43.75 34.58 25.06
C MET A 359 45.02 35.32 24.60
N LEU A 360 45.31 35.31 23.30
CA LEU A 360 46.45 36.01 22.73
C LEU A 360 45.98 37.23 21.92
N LEU A 361 46.30 38.43 22.41
CA LEU A 361 46.02 39.71 21.75
C LEU A 361 47.23 40.14 20.91
N LEU A 362 46.98 40.42 19.63
CA LEU A 362 47.94 40.94 18.66
C LEU A 362 47.61 42.40 18.31
N HIS A 363 48.56 43.10 17.69
CA HIS A 363 48.36 44.43 17.13
C HIS A 363 47.47 44.45 15.87
#